data_AF-A0A844MN44-F1
#
_entry.id   AF-A0A844MN44-F1
#
_cell.length_a   1.000
_cell.length_b   1.000
_cell.length_c   1.000
_cell.angle_alpha   90.00
_cell.angle_beta   90.00
_cell.angle_gamma   90.00
#
_symmetry.space_group_name_H-M   'P 1'
#
loop_
_entity.id
_entity.type
_entity.pdbx_description
1 polymer ?
#
loop_
_entity_poly.entity_id
_entity_poly.type
_entity_poly.pdbx_seq_one_letter_code
_entity_poly.pdbx_strand_id
1 'polypeptide(L)'
;MTKAPETNPAGNFSQTVAEEVQYLIRRLVKPGNDLTKEVIGEISSTNPSILLGAAKIGQLLLFLKDTLKPKQYEQALANSLGWISGIANQLLKLAPILGSFTTKQLEQISSHLSPSALYKLATGRTPLEVIKSVLEKACNCQVSQKDIQTQTKKYKASQPKKEPTPWRYVGNGREYQPPRLSEKVGLVVEQLREQNGKPRRFVIEEAVLLFAEKSQQALLTVA
;
A
#
# COMPACT_ATOMS: atom_id res chain seq x y z
N MET A 1 -38.11 27.42 36.60
CA MET A 1 -36.86 26.65 36.61
C MET A 1 -36.91 25.61 35.50
N THR A 2 -36.43 25.95 34.31
CA THR A 2 -36.40 25.06 33.15
C THR A 2 -35.06 24.32 33.16
N LYS A 3 -35.08 23.00 33.39
CA LYS A 3 -33.87 22.16 33.29
C LYS A 3 -33.37 22.19 31.85
N ALA A 4 -32.10 22.56 31.67
CA ALA A 4 -31.39 22.42 30.41
C ALA A 4 -31.35 20.94 29.99
N PRO A 5 -31.46 20.61 28.70
CA PRO A 5 -31.33 19.23 28.24
C PRO A 5 -29.90 18.75 28.50
N GLU A 6 -29.80 17.60 29.14
CA GLU A 6 -28.55 16.92 29.42
C GLU A 6 -27.72 16.78 28.14
N THR A 7 -26.52 17.36 28.16
CA THR A 7 -25.49 17.09 27.16
C THR A 7 -25.17 15.60 27.20
N ASN A 8 -25.54 14.87 26.14
CA ASN A 8 -25.17 13.48 25.94
C ASN A 8 -23.67 13.29 26.22
N PRO A 9 -23.30 12.26 27.01
CA PRO A 9 -21.99 12.15 27.61
C PRO A 9 -20.92 11.96 26.54
N ALA A 10 -19.71 12.44 26.86
CA ALA A 10 -18.49 12.23 26.09
C ALA A 10 -18.44 10.83 25.46
N GLY A 11 -18.20 10.78 24.15
CA GLY A 11 -18.11 9.53 23.39
C GLY A 11 -17.17 8.54 24.08
N ASN A 12 -17.61 7.27 24.13
CA ASN A 12 -16.87 6.19 24.75
C ASN A 12 -15.41 6.17 24.26
N PHE A 13 -14.45 6.25 25.18
CA PHE A 13 -13.00 6.17 24.94
C PHE A 13 -12.51 4.85 24.30
N SER A 14 -13.43 3.96 23.92
CA SER A 14 -13.18 2.65 23.31
C SER A 14 -13.60 2.57 21.84
N GLN A 15 -14.16 3.63 21.25
CA GLN A 15 -14.55 3.64 19.85
C GLN A 15 -13.36 3.95 18.94
N THR A 16 -13.31 3.27 17.80
CA THR A 16 -12.32 3.52 16.75
C THR A 16 -12.64 4.81 16.00
N VAL A 17 -11.65 5.42 15.33
CA VAL A 17 -11.90 6.63 14.53
C VAL A 17 -12.94 6.37 13.42
N ALA A 18 -12.96 5.17 12.83
CA ALA A 18 -13.99 4.81 11.86
C ALA A 18 -15.40 4.88 12.47
N GLU A 19 -15.59 4.34 13.68
CA GLU A 19 -16.88 4.39 14.37
C GLU A 19 -17.28 5.81 14.76
N GLU A 20 -16.33 6.63 15.24
CA GLU A 20 -16.57 8.05 15.53
C GLU A 20 -17.04 8.81 14.29
N VAL A 21 -16.40 8.58 13.14
CA VAL A 21 -16.76 9.22 11.88
C VAL A 21 -18.12 8.72 11.38
N GLN A 22 -18.43 7.43 11.51
CA GLN A 22 -19.75 6.91 11.18
C GLN A 22 -20.85 7.52 12.06
N TYR A 23 -20.58 7.70 13.35
CA TYR A 23 -21.50 8.40 14.25
C TYR A 23 -21.69 9.87 13.85
N LEU A 24 -20.62 10.56 13.46
CA LEU A 24 -20.68 11.93 12.94
C LEU A 24 -21.54 12.00 11.68
N ILE A 25 -21.30 11.14 10.69
CA ILE A 25 -22.07 11.09 9.44
C ILE A 25 -23.57 10.92 9.74
N ARG A 26 -23.94 10.00 10.65
CA ARG A 26 -25.34 9.81 11.07
C ARG A 26 -25.96 11.07 11.68
N ARG A 27 -25.20 11.87 12.41
CA ARG A 27 -25.67 13.15 12.97
C ARG A 27 -25.81 14.26 11.92
N LEU A 28 -25.03 14.20 10.86
CA LEU A 28 -25.09 15.16 9.74
C LEU A 28 -26.27 14.87 8.80
N VAL A 29 -26.80 13.64 8.79
CA VAL A 29 -28.02 13.29 8.06
C VAL A 29 -29.21 14.01 8.70
N LYS A 30 -29.59 15.15 8.11
CA LYS A 30 -30.77 15.94 8.50
C LYS A 30 -31.64 16.22 7.26
N PRO A 31 -32.98 16.27 7.42
CA PRO A 31 -33.87 16.63 6.32
C PRO A 31 -33.52 18.01 5.76
N GLY A 32 -33.27 18.10 4.46
CA GLY A 32 -32.96 19.36 3.76
C GLY A 32 -31.48 19.72 3.66
N ASN A 33 -30.57 19.01 4.34
CA ASN A 33 -29.12 19.23 4.22
C ASN A 33 -28.51 18.32 3.15
N ASP A 34 -27.59 18.89 2.36
CA ASP A 34 -26.76 18.13 1.43
C ASP A 34 -25.61 17.48 2.22
N LEU A 35 -25.77 16.19 2.55
CA LEU A 35 -24.80 15.43 3.32
C LEU A 35 -23.40 15.46 2.70
N THR A 36 -23.30 15.50 1.36
CA THR A 36 -22.01 15.59 0.68
C THR A 36 -21.33 16.92 0.98
N LYS A 37 -22.07 18.04 0.98
CA LYS A 37 -21.52 19.35 1.34
C LYS A 37 -21.11 19.43 2.81
N GLU A 38 -21.90 18.85 3.71
CA GLU A 38 -21.57 18.81 5.14
C GLU A 38 -20.28 18.03 5.39
N VAL A 39 -20.13 16.86 4.76
CA VAL A 39 -18.91 16.04 4.86
C VAL A 39 -17.70 16.78 4.28
N ILE A 40 -17.86 17.47 3.14
CA ILE A 40 -16.81 18.32 2.57
C ILE A 40 -16.42 19.45 3.53
N GLY A 41 -17.41 20.10 4.17
CA GLY A 41 -17.18 21.13 5.19
C GLY A 41 -16.37 20.61 6.37
N GLU A 42 -16.69 19.42 6.86
CA GLU A 42 -15.95 18.76 7.94
C GLU A 42 -14.50 18.49 7.53
N ILE A 43 -14.27 17.98 6.31
CA ILE A 43 -12.91 17.76 5.77
C ILE A 43 -12.13 19.08 5.73
N SER A 44 -12.73 20.15 5.20
CA SER A 44 -12.09 21.48 5.09
C SER A 44 -11.72 22.08 6.44
N SER A 45 -12.49 21.78 7.49
CA SER A 45 -12.25 22.28 8.85
C SER A 45 -11.25 21.42 9.65
N THR A 46 -10.93 20.22 9.17
CA THR A 46 -10.05 19.27 9.88
C THR A 46 -8.60 19.43 9.44
N ASN A 47 -7.66 19.41 10.38
CA ASN A 47 -6.24 19.55 10.08
C ASN A 47 -5.58 18.20 9.68
N PRO A 48 -5.14 18.01 8.42
CA PRO A 48 -4.50 16.76 7.98
C PRO A 48 -3.07 16.56 8.52
N SER A 49 -2.46 17.59 9.11
CA SER A 49 -1.08 17.51 9.63
C SER A 49 -0.97 16.71 10.94
N ILE A 50 -2.10 16.52 11.63
CA ILE A 50 -2.19 15.72 12.85
C ILE A 50 -2.74 14.34 12.48
N LEU A 51 -2.20 13.28 13.10
CA LEU A 51 -2.56 11.91 12.74
C LEU A 51 -4.05 11.60 12.92
N LEU A 52 -4.66 12.14 14.00
CA LEU A 52 -6.11 12.03 14.20
C LEU A 52 -6.90 12.71 13.09
N GLY A 53 -6.50 13.92 12.69
CA GLY A 53 -7.16 14.64 11.60
C GLY A 53 -7.00 13.91 10.27
N ALA A 54 -5.81 13.38 9.99
CA ALA A 54 -5.56 12.51 8.84
C ALA A 54 -6.47 11.27 8.84
N ALA A 55 -6.64 10.61 9.99
CA ALA A 55 -7.50 9.45 10.14
C ALA A 55 -8.98 9.80 9.87
N LYS A 56 -9.48 10.89 10.46
CA LYS A 56 -10.84 11.38 10.26
C LYS A 56 -11.11 11.77 8.81
N ILE A 57 -10.23 12.56 8.21
CA ILE A 57 -10.35 12.94 6.80
C ILE A 57 -10.31 11.71 5.90
N GLY A 58 -9.41 10.76 6.15
CA GLY A 58 -9.34 9.52 5.37
C GLY A 58 -10.66 8.75 5.37
N GLN A 59 -11.33 8.64 6.53
CA GLN A 59 -12.63 7.99 6.65
C GLN A 59 -13.76 8.77 5.96
N LEU A 60 -13.77 10.10 6.06
CA LEU A 60 -14.72 10.95 5.34
C LEU A 60 -14.53 10.87 3.82
N LEU A 61 -13.27 10.79 3.35
CA LEU A 61 -12.95 10.59 1.93
C LEU A 61 -13.40 9.22 1.43
N LEU A 62 -13.23 8.15 2.23
CA LEU A 62 -13.78 6.83 1.89
C LEU A 62 -15.29 6.89 1.73
N PHE A 63 -15.99 7.53 2.69
CA PHE A 63 -17.44 7.73 2.60
C PHE A 63 -17.84 8.47 1.31
N LEU A 64 -17.16 9.58 0.97
CA LEU A 64 -17.43 10.31 -0.26
C LEU A 64 -17.19 9.46 -1.52
N LYS A 65 -16.11 8.66 -1.52
CA LYS A 65 -15.76 7.78 -2.64
C LYS A 65 -16.78 6.66 -2.84
N ASP A 66 -17.35 6.13 -1.75
CA ASP A 66 -18.35 5.08 -1.80
C ASP A 66 -19.76 5.63 -2.14
N THR A 67 -20.02 6.90 -1.84
CA THR A 67 -21.32 7.55 -2.05
C THR A 67 -21.44 8.21 -3.43
N LEU A 68 -20.37 8.80 -3.95
CA LEU A 68 -20.38 9.58 -5.17
C LEU A 68 -19.93 8.77 -6.39
N LYS A 69 -20.44 9.14 -7.59
CA LYS A 69 -19.88 8.62 -8.85
C LYS A 69 -18.45 9.13 -9.05
N PRO A 70 -17.56 8.41 -9.75
CA PRO A 70 -16.15 8.78 -9.90
C PRO A 70 -15.92 10.24 -10.34
N LYS A 71 -16.66 10.72 -11.37
CA LYS A 71 -16.55 12.11 -11.84
C LYS A 71 -16.99 13.15 -10.81
N GLN A 72 -18.03 12.84 -10.03
CA GLN A 72 -18.53 13.74 -8.97
C GLN A 72 -17.54 13.80 -7.80
N TYR A 73 -16.94 12.66 -7.45
CA TYR A 73 -15.89 12.58 -6.44
C TYR A 73 -14.67 13.43 -6.83
N GLU A 74 -14.18 13.29 -8.07
CA GLU A 74 -13.06 14.09 -8.58
C GLU A 74 -13.37 15.59 -8.58
N GLN A 75 -14.58 15.98 -9.00
CA GLN A 75 -15.02 17.37 -8.96
C GLN A 75 -15.09 17.91 -7.52
N ALA A 76 -15.60 17.12 -6.57
CA ALA A 76 -15.65 17.52 -5.16
C ALA A 76 -14.25 17.75 -4.58
N LEU A 77 -13.30 16.87 -4.87
CA LEU A 77 -11.90 17.05 -4.44
C LEU A 77 -11.27 18.32 -5.02
N ALA A 78 -11.42 18.52 -6.33
CA ALA A 78 -10.80 19.64 -7.04
C ALA A 78 -11.42 20.99 -6.64
N ASN A 79 -12.76 21.07 -6.65
CA ASN A 79 -13.47 22.34 -6.51
C ASN A 79 -13.66 22.77 -5.05
N SER A 80 -13.81 21.81 -4.12
CA SER A 80 -14.21 22.13 -2.75
C SER A 80 -13.06 22.04 -1.75
N LEU A 81 -12.06 21.19 -2.01
CA LEU A 81 -10.91 21.04 -1.12
C LEU A 81 -9.65 21.72 -1.68
N GLY A 82 -9.59 21.97 -2.99
CA GLY A 82 -8.38 22.51 -3.64
C GLY A 82 -7.19 21.54 -3.56
N TRP A 83 -7.46 20.26 -3.33
CA TRP A 83 -6.43 19.26 -3.08
C TRP A 83 -5.87 18.72 -4.39
N ILE A 84 -4.54 18.73 -4.48
CA ILE A 84 -3.82 17.95 -5.49
C ILE A 84 -4.09 16.47 -5.16
N SER A 85 -4.53 15.69 -6.16
CA SER A 85 -4.95 14.29 -6.01
C SER A 85 -3.99 13.41 -5.19
N GLY A 86 -2.70 13.77 -5.13
CA GLY A 86 -1.68 13.09 -4.34
C GLY A 86 -2.00 12.97 -2.84
N ILE A 87 -2.41 14.04 -2.15
CA ILE A 87 -2.65 13.99 -0.68
C ILE A 87 -3.93 13.19 -0.38
N ALA A 88 -5.01 13.44 -1.15
CA ALA A 88 -6.25 12.68 -1.04
C ALA A 88 -6.00 11.17 -1.22
N ASN A 89 -5.21 10.78 -2.22
CA ASN A 89 -4.88 9.38 -2.47
C ASN A 89 -4.03 8.75 -1.36
N GLN A 90 -3.10 9.50 -0.78
CA GLN A 90 -2.32 9.03 0.38
C GLN A 90 -3.23 8.79 1.58
N LEU A 91 -4.14 9.72 1.88
CA LEU A 91 -5.10 9.61 2.97
C LEU A 91 -6.08 8.46 2.76
N LEU A 92 -6.61 8.30 1.54
CA LEU A 92 -7.45 7.15 1.17
C LEU A 92 -6.72 5.82 1.36
N LYS A 93 -5.45 5.74 0.98
CA LYS A 93 -4.64 4.53 1.20
C LYS A 93 -4.47 4.24 2.69
N LEU A 94 -4.27 5.26 3.52
CA LEU A 94 -4.09 5.11 4.96
C LEU A 94 -5.42 4.87 5.71
N ALA A 95 -6.55 5.31 5.15
CA ALA A 95 -7.83 5.35 5.84
C ALA A 95 -8.27 4.01 6.47
N PRO A 96 -8.19 2.84 5.78
CA PRO A 96 -8.58 1.57 6.39
C PRO A 96 -7.74 1.20 7.62
N ILE A 97 -6.47 1.62 7.65
CA ILE A 97 -5.56 1.31 8.75
C ILE A 97 -5.77 2.30 9.89
N LEU A 98 -5.69 3.60 9.60
CA LEU A 98 -5.83 4.65 10.62
C LEU A 98 -7.21 4.65 11.27
N GLY A 99 -8.27 4.32 10.52
CA GLY A 99 -9.62 4.22 11.04
C GLY A 99 -9.81 3.11 12.08
N SER A 100 -8.96 2.08 12.07
CA SER A 100 -9.04 0.94 13.01
C SER A 100 -8.46 1.23 14.39
N PHE A 101 -7.69 2.32 14.54
CA PHE A 101 -7.12 2.72 15.81
C PHE A 101 -8.09 3.60 16.60
N THR A 102 -7.96 3.58 17.92
CA THR A 102 -8.60 4.55 18.81
C THR A 102 -7.87 5.89 18.79
N THR A 103 -8.54 6.95 19.22
CA THR A 103 -7.95 8.28 19.38
C THR A 103 -6.69 8.27 20.25
N LYS A 104 -6.72 7.54 21.38
CA LYS A 104 -5.57 7.35 22.28
C LYS A 104 -4.40 6.64 21.60
N GLN A 105 -4.66 5.60 20.82
CA GLN A 105 -3.61 4.90 20.08
C GLN A 105 -2.97 5.80 19.02
N LEU A 106 -3.77 6.62 18.31
CA LEU A 106 -3.22 7.58 17.34
C LEU A 106 -2.36 8.65 18.02
N GLU A 107 -2.72 9.09 19.22
CA GLU A 107 -1.90 10.01 20.01
C GLU A 107 -0.56 9.38 20.39
N GLN A 108 -0.57 8.13 20.89
CA GLN A 108 0.66 7.37 21.18
C GLN A 108 1.53 7.14 19.94
N ILE A 109 0.92 6.83 18.81
CA ILE A 109 1.64 6.68 17.54
C ILE A 109 2.30 8.01 17.15
N SER A 110 1.61 9.15 17.35
CA SER A 110 2.14 10.45 16.98
C SER A 110 3.39 10.86 17.76
N SER A 111 3.58 10.35 18.99
CA SER A 111 4.82 10.53 19.75
C SER A 111 5.96 9.62 19.31
N HIS A 112 5.66 8.51 18.62
CA HIS A 112 6.63 7.49 18.23
C HIS A 112 6.96 7.47 16.74
N LEU A 113 6.14 8.13 15.91
CA LEU A 113 6.27 8.20 14.46
C LEU A 113 5.79 9.57 13.97
N SER A 114 6.66 10.30 13.25
CA SER A 114 6.27 11.59 12.68
C SER A 114 5.22 11.43 11.56
N PRO A 115 4.23 12.34 11.46
CA PRO A 115 3.26 12.32 10.36
C PRO A 115 3.92 12.34 8.97
N SER A 116 5.02 13.08 8.81
CA SER A 116 5.76 13.15 7.55
C SER A 116 6.38 11.82 7.14
N ALA A 117 6.85 11.00 8.09
CA ALA A 117 7.33 9.65 7.81
C ALA A 117 6.18 8.76 7.33
N LEU A 118 5.01 8.86 7.95
CA LEU A 118 3.82 8.10 7.55
C LEU A 118 3.36 8.46 6.13
N TYR A 119 3.26 9.74 5.80
CA TYR A 119 2.89 10.19 4.45
C TYR A 119 3.90 9.72 3.38
N LYS A 120 5.20 9.70 3.70
CA LYS A 120 6.22 9.10 2.82
C LYS A 120 5.97 7.61 2.57
N LEU A 121 5.56 6.86 3.59
CA LEU A 121 5.18 5.44 3.42
C LEU A 121 3.95 5.28 2.53
N ALA A 122 2.95 6.14 2.70
CA ALA A 122 1.73 6.13 1.89
C ALA A 122 2.00 6.46 0.42
N THR A 123 2.87 7.44 0.15
CA THR A 123 3.25 7.89 -1.20
C THR A 123 4.00 6.81 -1.99
N GLY A 124 4.82 6.01 -1.31
CA GLY A 124 5.65 4.98 -1.94
C GLY A 124 4.87 3.73 -2.38
N ARG A 125 5.59 2.79 -3.01
CA ARG A 125 5.12 1.42 -3.29
C ARG A 125 5.10 0.52 -2.05
N THR A 126 4.97 1.12 -0.87
CA THR A 126 4.92 0.40 0.41
C THR A 126 3.57 -0.33 0.49
N PRO A 127 3.56 -1.65 0.70
CA PRO A 127 2.35 -2.43 0.94
C PRO A 127 1.61 -1.96 2.19
N LEU A 128 0.28 -2.12 2.22
CA LEU A 128 -0.55 -1.71 3.36
C LEU A 128 -0.20 -2.48 4.63
N GLU A 129 0.16 -3.76 4.49
CA GLU A 129 0.53 -4.66 5.58
C GLU A 129 1.80 -4.18 6.29
N VAL A 130 2.76 -3.64 5.52
CA VAL A 130 3.98 -3.04 6.07
C VAL A 130 3.64 -1.78 6.85
N ILE A 131 2.75 -0.93 6.31
CA ILE A 131 2.31 0.30 7.00
C ILE A 131 1.58 -0.06 8.29
N LYS A 132 0.68 -1.04 8.26
CA LYS A 132 -0.05 -1.55 9.43
C LYS A 132 0.91 -2.04 10.52
N SER A 133 1.87 -2.90 10.17
CA SER A 133 2.85 -3.41 11.12
C SER A 133 3.72 -2.29 11.74
N VAL A 134 4.07 -1.27 10.95
CA VAL A 134 4.80 -0.09 11.45
C VAL A 134 3.96 0.71 12.45
N LEU A 135 2.67 0.92 12.16
CA LEU A 135 1.76 1.66 13.05
C LEU A 135 1.45 0.89 14.35
N GLU A 136 1.27 -0.44 14.27
CA GLU A 136 1.11 -1.30 15.45
C GLU A 136 2.36 -1.25 16.34
N LYS A 137 3.56 -1.28 15.74
CA LYS A 137 4.81 -1.10 16.49
C LYS A 137 4.87 0.29 17.15
N ALA A 138 4.46 1.33 16.44
CA ALA A 138 4.43 2.70 16.94
C ALA A 138 3.48 2.91 18.12
N CYS A 139 2.53 2.00 18.38
CA CYS A 139 1.70 2.08 19.59
C CYS A 139 2.52 1.88 20.88
N ASN A 140 3.59 1.08 20.82
CA ASN A 140 4.33 0.67 22.02
C ASN A 140 5.75 1.21 22.08
N CYS A 141 6.36 1.54 20.94
CA CYS A 141 7.75 2.01 20.91
C CYS A 141 8.04 2.90 19.71
N GLN A 142 9.10 3.70 19.84
CA GLN A 142 9.60 4.55 18.76
C GLN A 142 9.96 3.73 17.50
N VAL A 143 9.56 4.24 16.34
CA VAL A 143 9.86 3.61 15.05
C VAL A 143 11.00 4.36 14.37
N SER A 144 12.09 3.64 14.09
CA SER A 144 13.20 4.16 13.29
C SER A 144 13.03 3.86 11.80
N GLN A 145 13.81 4.56 10.96
CA GLN A 145 13.88 4.24 9.53
C GLN A 145 14.39 2.81 9.25
N LYS A 146 15.25 2.26 10.13
CA LYS A 146 15.75 0.88 10.02
C LYS A 146 14.64 -0.15 10.24
N ASP A 147 13.69 0.15 11.13
CA ASP A 147 12.53 -0.71 11.38
C ASP A 147 11.66 -0.84 10.15
N ILE A 148 11.36 0.29 9.50
CA ILE A 148 10.59 0.36 8.27
C ILE A 148 11.24 -0.48 7.16
N GLN A 149 12.56 -0.32 6.98
CA GLN A 149 13.31 -1.11 5.98
C GLN A 149 13.28 -2.60 6.30
N THR A 150 13.42 -2.96 7.58
CA THR A 150 13.38 -4.35 8.03
C THR A 150 12.02 -4.98 7.75
N GLN A 151 10.93 -4.30 8.08
CA GLN A 151 9.57 -4.79 7.79
C GLN A 151 9.32 -4.91 6.29
N THR A 152 9.80 -3.95 5.50
CA THR A 152 9.69 -4.01 4.04
C THR A 152 10.44 -5.20 3.44
N LYS A 153 11.66 -5.49 3.95
CA LYS A 153 12.44 -6.67 3.53
C LYS A 153 11.75 -7.98 3.92
N LYS A 154 11.25 -8.07 5.16
CA LYS A 154 10.50 -9.24 5.64
C LYS A 154 9.28 -9.52 4.76
N TYR A 155 8.49 -8.48 4.45
CA TYR A 155 7.35 -8.61 3.56
C TYR A 155 7.77 -9.12 2.17
N LYS A 156 8.81 -8.54 1.55
CA LYS A 156 9.28 -9.00 0.23
C LYS A 156 9.77 -10.44 0.25
N ALA A 157 10.37 -10.90 1.34
CA ALA A 157 10.84 -12.27 1.48
C ALA A 157 9.70 -13.27 1.66
N SER A 158 8.57 -12.87 2.24
CA SER A 158 7.39 -13.71 2.42
C SER A 158 6.46 -13.76 1.21
N GLN A 159 6.63 -12.85 0.24
CA GLN A 159 5.84 -12.89 -0.99
C GLN A 159 6.23 -14.10 -1.86
N PRO A 160 5.26 -14.76 -2.50
CA PRO A 160 5.55 -15.81 -3.47
C PRO A 160 6.44 -15.23 -4.58
N LYS A 161 7.58 -15.87 -4.81
CA LYS A 161 8.48 -15.48 -5.91
C LYS A 161 7.76 -15.80 -7.22
N LYS A 162 7.48 -14.76 -8.01
CA LYS A 162 6.96 -14.95 -9.36
C LYS A 162 7.93 -15.86 -10.12
N GLU A 163 7.42 -16.93 -10.71
CA GLU A 163 8.22 -17.80 -11.55
C GLU A 163 8.88 -16.97 -12.67
N PRO A 164 10.14 -17.25 -13.01
CA PRO A 164 10.81 -16.55 -14.09
C PRO A 164 9.99 -16.77 -15.36
N THR A 165 9.41 -15.69 -15.89
CA THR A 165 8.76 -15.74 -17.20
C THR A 165 9.88 -15.72 -18.25
N PRO A 166 10.10 -16.80 -19.01
CA PRO A 166 11.23 -16.88 -19.94
C PRO A 166 11.04 -15.97 -21.16
N TRP A 167 9.86 -15.39 -21.33
CA TRP A 167 9.51 -14.54 -22.46
C TRP A 167 9.35 -13.09 -22.01
N ARG A 168 10.08 -12.18 -22.64
CA ARG A 168 9.91 -10.73 -22.47
C ARG A 168 9.41 -10.13 -23.78
N TYR A 169 8.50 -9.16 -23.71
CA TYR A 169 8.11 -8.39 -24.88
C TYR A 169 9.20 -7.37 -25.25
N VAL A 170 9.64 -7.41 -26.51
CA VAL A 170 10.62 -6.47 -27.09
C VAL A 170 10.10 -6.06 -28.48
N GLY A 171 9.79 -4.78 -28.66
CA GLY A 171 9.12 -4.28 -29.86
C GLY A 171 7.75 -4.93 -30.08
N ASN A 172 7.52 -5.47 -31.28
CA ASN A 172 6.29 -6.17 -31.67
C ASN A 172 6.34 -7.69 -31.41
N GLY A 173 7.38 -8.21 -30.75
CA GLY A 173 7.59 -9.64 -30.54
C GLY A 173 7.84 -10.03 -29.09
N ARG A 174 7.93 -11.35 -28.85
CA ARG A 174 8.45 -11.93 -27.60
C ARG A 174 9.86 -12.43 -27.84
N GLU A 175 10.82 -11.96 -27.05
CA GLU A 175 12.17 -12.49 -27.02
C GLU A 175 12.36 -13.38 -25.78
N TYR A 176 13.09 -14.47 -25.96
CA TYR A 176 13.52 -15.30 -24.83
C TYR A 176 14.52 -14.51 -23.97
N GLN A 177 14.18 -14.30 -22.70
CA GLN A 177 15.10 -13.76 -21.71
C GLN A 177 15.66 -14.93 -20.89
N PRO A 178 16.94 -15.30 -21.08
CA PRO A 178 17.55 -16.34 -20.28
C PRO A 178 17.50 -15.94 -18.79
N PRO A 179 17.29 -16.91 -17.88
CA PRO A 179 17.33 -16.64 -16.45
C PRO A 179 18.69 -16.07 -16.05
N ARG A 180 18.73 -15.30 -14.94
CA ARG A 180 20.00 -14.83 -14.38
C ARG A 180 20.84 -16.04 -13.97
N LEU A 181 21.91 -16.28 -14.71
CA LEU A 181 22.90 -17.30 -14.39
C LEU A 181 23.71 -16.84 -13.18
N SER A 182 24.16 -17.79 -12.35
CA SER A 182 25.18 -17.48 -11.33
C SER A 182 26.46 -17.04 -12.03
N GLU A 183 27.27 -16.21 -11.36
CA GLU A 183 28.51 -15.69 -11.93
C GLU A 183 29.44 -16.80 -12.45
N LYS A 184 29.55 -17.89 -11.69
CA LYS A 184 30.32 -19.08 -12.10
C LYS A 184 29.82 -19.69 -13.41
N VAL A 185 28.49 -19.82 -13.59
CA VAL A 185 27.91 -20.36 -14.82
C VAL A 185 28.03 -19.36 -15.97
N GLY A 186 27.88 -18.06 -15.67
CA GLY A 186 28.11 -16.99 -16.64
C GLY A 186 29.53 -17.02 -17.22
N LEU A 187 30.55 -17.24 -16.39
CA LEU A 187 31.95 -17.36 -16.84
C LEU A 187 32.16 -18.55 -17.78
N VAL A 188 31.54 -19.70 -17.49
CA VAL A 188 31.62 -20.87 -18.37
C VAL A 188 30.96 -20.59 -19.72
N VAL A 189 29.82 -19.89 -19.73
CA VAL A 189 29.15 -19.48 -20.97
C VAL A 189 30.02 -18.51 -21.78
N GLU A 190 30.71 -17.56 -21.14
CA GLU A 190 31.65 -16.67 -21.84
C GLU A 190 32.82 -17.44 -22.46
N GLN A 191 33.44 -18.35 -21.70
CA GLN A 191 34.56 -19.16 -22.22
C GLN A 191 34.14 -20.00 -23.42
N LEU A 192 32.99 -20.65 -23.37
CA LEU A 192 32.45 -21.44 -24.48
C LEU A 192 32.08 -20.57 -25.70
N ARG A 193 31.56 -19.36 -25.45
CA ARG A 193 31.26 -18.38 -26.50
C ARG A 193 32.54 -17.93 -27.21
N GLU A 194 33.60 -17.66 -26.47
CA GLU A 194 34.91 -17.27 -27.02
C GLU A 194 35.55 -18.42 -27.81
N GLN A 195 35.50 -19.64 -27.28
CA GLN A 195 36.06 -20.83 -27.95
C GLN A 195 35.33 -21.18 -29.25
N ASN A 196 34.00 -21.07 -29.26
CA ASN A 196 33.18 -21.55 -30.38
C ASN A 196 32.71 -20.43 -31.33
N GLY A 197 33.01 -19.17 -31.02
CA GLY A 197 32.55 -17.99 -31.79
C GLY A 197 31.02 -17.80 -31.83
N LYS A 198 30.26 -18.60 -31.08
CA LYS A 198 28.79 -18.58 -31.10
C LYS A 198 28.24 -17.51 -30.14
N PRO A 199 27.14 -16.83 -30.48
CA PRO A 199 26.43 -15.98 -29.53
C PRO A 199 25.99 -16.76 -28.29
N ARG A 200 26.06 -16.11 -27.11
CA ARG A 200 25.74 -16.69 -25.78
C ARG A 200 24.43 -17.49 -25.76
N ARG A 201 23.41 -17.00 -26.47
CA ARG A 201 22.09 -17.66 -26.51
C ARG A 201 22.18 -19.09 -27.02
N PHE A 202 22.98 -19.33 -28.07
CA PHE A 202 23.08 -20.65 -28.69
C PHE A 202 23.84 -21.63 -27.79
N VAL A 203 24.86 -21.16 -27.09
CA VAL A 203 25.58 -21.95 -26.08
C VAL A 203 24.62 -22.40 -24.97
N ILE A 204 23.75 -21.49 -24.52
CA ILE A 204 22.75 -21.79 -23.49
C ILE A 204 21.67 -22.74 -24.04
N GLU A 205 21.17 -22.52 -25.26
CA GLU A 205 20.19 -23.40 -25.92
C GLU A 205 20.73 -24.83 -26.08
N GLU A 206 21.96 -24.99 -26.55
CA GLU A 206 22.63 -26.31 -26.70
C GLU A 206 22.78 -27.02 -25.35
N ALA A 207 23.20 -26.30 -24.30
CA ALA A 207 23.33 -26.86 -22.96
C ALA A 207 21.97 -27.31 -22.38
N VAL A 208 20.91 -26.55 -22.64
CA VAL A 208 19.54 -26.90 -22.21
C VAL A 208 19.02 -28.12 -22.96
N LEU A 209 19.28 -28.22 -24.27
CA LEU A 209 18.92 -29.40 -25.07
C LEU A 209 19.62 -30.66 -24.56
N LEU A 210 20.94 -30.60 -24.36
CA LEU A 210 21.72 -31.70 -23.79
C LEU A 210 21.23 -32.10 -22.39
N PHE A 211 20.84 -31.12 -21.57
CA PHE A 211 20.27 -31.40 -20.26
C PHE A 211 18.90 -32.08 -20.36
N ALA A 212 18.04 -31.64 -21.27
CA ALA A 212 16.73 -32.24 -21.50
C ALA A 212 16.86 -33.70 -22.00
N GLU A 213 17.77 -33.96 -22.93
CA GLU A 213 18.07 -35.31 -23.44
C GLU A 213 18.55 -36.24 -22.32
N LYS A 214 19.50 -35.77 -21.49
CA LYS A 214 19.99 -36.55 -20.34
C LYS A 214 18.91 -36.76 -19.27
N SER A 215 18.04 -35.78 -19.06
CA SER A 215 16.95 -35.87 -18.09
C SER A 215 15.88 -36.86 -18.54
N GLN A 216 15.57 -36.91 -19.85
CA GLN A 216 14.69 -37.92 -20.42
C GLN A 216 15.29 -39.33 -20.32
N GLN A 217 16.59 -39.49 -20.60
CA GLN A 217 17.28 -40.76 -20.43
C GLN A 217 17.26 -41.24 -18.97
N ALA A 218 17.45 -40.33 -18.00
CA ALA A 218 17.39 -40.66 -16.58
C ALA A 218 15.98 -41.03 -16.07
N LEU A 219 14.92 -40.52 -16.69
CA LEU A 219 13.54 -40.90 -16.37
C LEU A 219 13.19 -42.27 -16.96
N LEU A 220 13.76 -42.64 -18.10
CA LEU A 220 13.54 -43.92 -18.77
C LEU A 220 14.32 -45.08 -18.13
N THR A 221 15.40 -44.82 -17.39
CA THR A 221 16.18 -45.86 -16.68
C THR A 221 15.71 -46.14 -15.26
N VAL A 222 14.74 -45.37 -14.74
CA VAL A 222 14.17 -45.52 -13.39
C VAL A 222 12.75 -46.11 -13.43
N ALA A 223 12.16 -46.27 -14.62
CA ALA A 223 10.90 -46.99 -14.86
C ALA A 223 11.18 -48.47 -15.19
#